data_AF-A0A957SXM5-F1
#
_entry.id   AF-A0A957SXM5-F1
#
_cell.length_a   1.000
_cell.length_b   1.000
_cell.length_c   1.000
_cell.angle_alpha   90.00
_cell.angle_beta   90.00
_cell.angle_gamma   90.00
#
_symmetry.space_group_name_H-M   'P 1'
#
loop_
_entity.id
_entity.type
_entity.pdbx_description
1 polymer ?
#
loop_
_entity_poly.entity_id
_entity_poly.type
_entity_poly.pdbx_seq_one_letter_code
_entity_poly.pdbx_strand_id
1 'polypeptide(L)'
;MVSETELMRELAVLRSSVAQLERAVRRRYRVTLEAAYDQPFLGQAATLFVTVRDELTQQPVADAPVTFVTSWGTLRTVAQLRGQTGTSVITQTGVDGTARVTLRPEVAQWLHSEQQAVLEAFVHELDATAPSPQAVLPTLQQMVGEYRWEPNLQLRQAVDSYFAAHRHQLVDPVNQRNELAAWATINATISVTVHEVLPVDADGNQHVGEIAGMALQTLHFRNWLAPWLQVYLETLQSEANFLDTLADEGAAGDAGELLGRAYRTIERYVGKQFGRVGEYTGQQVAKRAVQEFLSTTIAKLPTDTQANLFPALKVASRTVTQEGIHVLTALAQTRTDLREELQHDAGGIDRTQFADLVKRLAG
;
A
#
# COMPACT_ATOMS: atom_id res chain seq x y z
N MET A 1 39.44 50.84 49.88
CA MET A 1 39.94 50.88 48.49
C MET A 1 40.15 49.45 48.06
N VAL A 2 39.27 48.90 47.22
CA VAL A 2 39.45 47.56 46.64
C VAL A 2 40.69 47.61 45.77
N SER A 3 41.62 46.67 45.97
CA SER A 3 42.87 46.69 45.20
C SER A 3 42.59 46.39 43.73
N GLU A 4 43.29 47.05 42.82
CA GLU A 4 43.17 46.85 41.37
C GLU A 4 43.32 45.36 40.97
N THR A 5 44.12 44.61 41.72
CA THR A 5 44.30 43.16 41.59
C THR A 5 43.08 42.32 41.96
N GLU A 6 42.28 42.77 42.92
CA GLU A 6 41.06 42.07 43.36
C GLU A 6 39.93 42.28 42.35
N LEU A 7 39.82 43.50 41.82
CA LEU A 7 38.89 43.87 40.76
C LEU A 7 39.18 43.12 39.44
N MET A 8 40.45 42.94 39.10
CA MET A 8 40.86 42.15 37.93
C MET A 8 40.57 40.65 38.10
N ARG A 9 40.68 40.12 39.33
CA ARG A 9 40.34 38.72 39.63
C ARG A 9 38.84 38.48 39.54
N GLU A 10 38.02 39.38 40.10
CA GLU A 10 36.57 39.31 39.99
C GLU A 10 36.09 39.43 38.54
N LEU A 11 36.69 40.32 37.74
CA LEU A 11 36.37 40.46 36.32
C LEU A 11 36.72 39.20 35.52
N ALA A 12 37.83 38.52 35.86
CA ALA A 12 38.23 37.27 35.22
C ALA A 12 37.28 36.10 35.55
N VAL A 13 36.82 36.02 36.81
CA VAL A 13 35.81 35.05 37.25
C VAL A 13 34.47 35.36 36.58
N LEU A 14 34.05 36.63 36.52
CA LEU A 14 32.80 37.01 35.87
C LEU A 14 32.83 36.67 34.38
N ARG A 15 33.94 36.95 33.68
CA ARG A 15 34.10 36.61 32.27
C ARG A 15 34.11 35.10 32.03
N SER A 16 34.72 34.31 32.91
CA SER A 16 34.69 32.85 32.78
C SER A 16 33.29 32.27 33.05
N SER A 17 32.57 32.82 34.03
CA SER A 17 31.18 32.47 34.31
C SER A 17 30.23 32.88 33.19
N VAL A 18 30.41 34.07 32.60
CA VAL A 18 29.62 34.52 31.43
C VAL A 18 29.94 33.65 30.21
N ALA A 19 31.21 33.32 29.94
CA ALA A 19 31.56 32.41 28.84
C ALA A 19 31.03 30.98 29.07
N GLN A 20 30.96 30.50 30.31
CA GLN A 20 30.31 29.24 30.66
C GLN A 20 28.79 29.31 30.50
N LEU A 21 28.16 30.42 30.91
CA LEU A 21 26.73 30.66 30.69
C LEU A 21 26.41 30.76 29.20
N GLU A 22 27.18 31.50 28.41
CA GLU A 22 26.98 31.63 26.96
C GLU A 22 27.14 30.27 26.24
N ARG A 23 28.04 29.40 26.72
CA ARG A 23 28.16 28.02 26.23
C ARG A 23 27.00 27.14 26.68
N ALA A 24 26.50 27.32 27.91
CA ALA A 24 25.34 26.59 28.41
C ALA A 24 24.05 27.03 27.69
N VAL A 25 23.90 28.32 27.42
CA VAL A 25 22.76 28.97 26.72
C VAL A 25 22.81 28.74 25.20
N ARG A 26 23.92 28.25 24.65
CA ARG A 26 24.04 27.85 23.25
C ARG A 26 24.46 26.38 23.12
N ARG A 27 23.89 25.49 23.94
CA ARG A 27 24.06 24.05 23.76
C ARG A 27 23.39 23.63 22.45
N ARG A 28 24.18 23.67 21.39
CA ARG A 28 23.83 23.08 20.12
C ARG A 28 24.32 21.65 20.09
N TYR A 29 23.43 20.76 19.69
CA TYR A 29 23.75 19.36 19.49
C TYR A 29 23.98 19.10 18.02
N ARG A 30 25.07 18.40 17.73
CA ARG A 30 25.24 17.73 16.45
C ARG A 30 24.41 16.46 16.48
N VAL A 31 23.35 16.45 15.70
CA VAL A 31 22.44 15.32 15.54
C VAL A 31 22.71 14.67 14.20
N THR A 32 22.99 13.37 14.19
CA THR A 32 23.04 12.57 12.96
C THR A 32 21.92 11.53 12.98
N LEU A 33 21.32 11.30 11.83
CA LEU A 33 20.27 10.31 11.65
C LEU A 33 20.68 9.38 10.52
N GLU A 34 20.79 8.09 10.83
CA GLU A 34 21.21 7.06 9.91
C GLU A 34 20.21 5.92 9.91
N ALA A 35 20.06 5.24 8.78
CA ALA A 35 19.25 4.04 8.66
C ALA A 35 20.15 2.81 8.56
N ALA A 36 19.68 1.68 9.07
CA ALA A 36 20.37 0.40 8.90
C ALA A 36 20.53 0.02 7.41
N TYR A 37 19.54 0.41 6.59
CA TYR A 37 19.50 0.17 5.16
C TYR A 37 18.84 1.37 4.47
N ASP A 38 19.40 1.83 3.35
CA ASP A 38 18.93 3.04 2.66
C ASP A 38 17.72 2.79 1.76
N GLN A 39 17.54 1.54 1.30
CA GLN A 39 16.51 1.16 0.33
C GLN A 39 15.78 -0.11 0.76
N PRO A 40 15.02 -0.07 1.87
CA PRO A 40 14.16 -1.17 2.26
C PRO A 40 13.07 -1.41 1.19
N PHE A 41 12.57 -2.64 1.10
CA PHE A 41 11.37 -2.91 0.31
C PHE A 41 10.10 -2.57 1.10
N LEU A 42 9.02 -2.27 0.40
CA LEU A 42 7.69 -2.16 0.99
C LEU A 42 7.38 -3.45 1.78
N GLY A 43 6.87 -3.34 3.00
CA GLY A 43 6.72 -4.49 3.90
C GLY A 43 7.84 -4.67 4.92
N GLN A 44 9.06 -4.20 4.63
CA GLN A 44 10.19 -4.33 5.54
C GLN A 44 10.23 -3.18 6.56
N ALA A 45 10.58 -3.51 7.80
CA ALA A 45 10.82 -2.51 8.83
C ALA A 45 12.20 -1.86 8.64
N ALA A 46 12.25 -0.53 8.65
CA ALA A 46 13.52 0.22 8.61
C ALA A 46 13.92 0.62 10.03
N THR A 47 15.12 0.22 10.46
CA THR A 47 15.67 0.66 11.76
C THR A 47 16.47 1.93 11.57
N LEU A 48 16.16 2.95 12.36
CA LEU A 48 16.77 4.26 12.37
C LEU A 48 17.56 4.43 13.66
N PHE A 49 18.76 5.00 13.53
CA PHE A 49 19.66 5.34 14.61
C PHE A 49 19.88 6.84 14.59
N VAL A 50 19.57 7.50 15.71
CA VAL A 50 20.02 8.87 15.95
C VAL A 50 21.25 8.83 16.83
N THR A 51 22.24 9.65 16.53
CA THR A 51 23.35 9.94 17.42
C THR A 51 23.33 11.42 17.78
N VAL A 52 23.37 11.72 19.07
CA VAL A 52 23.37 13.08 19.61
C VAL A 52 24.72 13.32 20.29
N ARG A 53 25.45 14.32 19.79
CA ARG A 53 26.73 14.75 20.35
C ARG A 53 26.71 16.23 20.65
N ASP A 54 27.39 16.62 21.72
CA ASP A 54 27.64 18.02 22.02
C ASP A 54 28.54 18.62 20.93
N GLU A 55 28.12 19.73 20.32
CA GLU A 55 28.82 20.30 19.15
C GLU A 55 30.26 20.72 19.47
N LEU A 56 30.51 21.19 20.69
CA LEU A 56 31.81 21.72 21.10
C LEU A 56 32.78 20.61 21.53
N THR A 57 32.29 19.68 22.35
CA THR A 57 33.11 18.62 22.96
C THR A 57 33.14 17.33 22.14
N GLN A 58 32.23 17.19 21.16
CA GLN A 58 32.01 15.97 20.37
C GLN A 58 31.69 14.73 21.22
N GLN A 59 31.40 14.91 22.52
CA GLN A 59 31.04 13.81 23.40
C GLN A 59 29.57 13.41 23.21
N PRO A 60 29.24 12.13 23.40
CA PRO A 60 27.86 11.67 23.35
C PRO A 60 27.03 12.30 24.48
N VAL A 61 25.78 12.66 24.16
CA VAL A 61 24.85 13.25 25.13
C VAL A 61 23.85 12.19 25.56
N ALA A 62 23.98 11.70 26.78
CA ALA A 62 23.06 10.75 27.38
C ALA A 62 21.74 11.41 27.83
N ASP A 63 20.66 10.62 27.86
CA ASP A 63 19.32 11.02 28.31
C ASP A 63 18.74 12.26 27.62
N ALA A 64 19.22 12.58 26.42
CA ALA A 64 18.70 13.68 25.61
C ALA A 64 17.31 13.30 25.08
N PRO A 65 16.26 14.14 25.29
CA PRO A 65 14.94 13.87 24.73
C PRO A 65 14.95 14.10 23.22
N VAL A 66 14.57 13.06 22.48
CA VAL A 66 14.55 13.06 21.03
C VAL A 66 13.13 12.78 20.55
N THR A 67 12.62 13.68 19.72
CA THR A 67 11.33 13.54 19.05
C THR A 67 11.55 13.15 17.60
N PHE A 68 10.97 12.03 17.19
CA PHE A 68 10.94 11.58 15.80
C PHE A 68 9.57 11.89 15.21
N VAL A 69 9.55 12.36 13.95
CA VAL A 69 8.33 12.57 13.17
C VAL A 69 8.55 12.02 11.77
N THR A 70 7.60 11.27 11.24
CA THR A 70 7.65 10.75 9.87
C THR A 70 6.54 11.32 8.99
N SER A 71 6.84 11.55 7.71
CA SER A 71 5.86 11.94 6.70
C SER A 71 5.00 10.77 6.21
N TRP A 72 5.43 9.53 6.43
CA TRP A 72 4.77 8.33 5.93
C TRP A 72 5.11 7.09 6.77
N GLY A 73 4.12 6.24 7.02
CA GLY A 73 4.28 5.03 7.84
C GLY A 73 4.14 5.29 9.33
N THR A 74 4.51 4.30 10.13
CA THR A 74 4.38 4.31 11.59
C THR A 74 5.72 4.08 12.27
N LEU A 75 6.10 4.99 13.16
CA LEU A 75 7.28 4.84 14.01
C LEU A 75 6.93 4.03 15.25
N ARG A 76 7.87 3.20 15.69
CA ARG A 76 7.78 2.43 16.92
C ARG A 76 9.08 2.54 17.70
N THR A 77 8.97 2.83 18.99
CA THR A 77 10.08 2.81 19.93
C THR A 77 9.75 1.90 21.11
N VAL A 78 10.78 1.32 21.72
CA VAL A 78 10.69 0.57 22.98
C VAL A 78 11.54 1.33 24.00
N ALA A 79 11.03 2.47 24.46
CA ALA A 79 11.64 3.22 25.54
C ALA A 79 10.95 2.87 26.87
N GLN A 80 11.74 2.60 27.91
CA GLN A 80 11.27 2.55 29.31
C GLN A 80 9.99 1.70 29.55
N LEU A 81 9.98 0.44 29.07
CA LEU A 81 8.92 -0.55 29.30
C LEU A 81 7.52 -0.21 28.74
N ARG A 82 7.31 0.95 28.10
CA ARG A 82 6.08 1.30 27.37
C ARG A 82 6.42 1.61 25.91
N GLY A 83 6.10 0.68 25.02
CA GLY A 83 6.24 0.92 23.60
C GLY A 83 5.34 2.07 23.15
N GLN A 84 5.92 3.07 22.47
CA GLN A 84 5.14 4.10 21.77
C GLN A 84 5.09 3.75 20.28
N THR A 85 3.92 3.99 19.68
CA THR A 85 3.66 3.74 18.27
C THR A 85 2.84 4.90 17.69
N GLY A 86 3.26 5.46 16.56
CA GLY A 86 2.54 6.58 15.92
C GLY A 86 3.35 7.24 14.81
N THR A 87 2.83 8.33 14.23
CA THR A 87 3.56 9.16 13.25
C THR A 87 4.59 10.08 13.92
N SER A 88 4.48 10.25 15.23
CA SER A 88 5.48 10.87 16.08
C SER A 88 5.70 10.02 17.34
N VAL A 89 6.97 9.85 17.72
CA VAL A 89 7.37 9.15 18.95
C VAL A 89 8.47 9.92 19.65
N ILE A 90 8.46 9.86 20.99
CA ILE A 90 9.47 10.50 21.82
C ILE A 90 10.26 9.41 22.53
N THR A 91 11.58 9.53 22.50
CA THR A 91 12.51 8.62 23.19
C THR A 91 13.66 9.42 23.81
N GLN A 92 14.48 8.76 24.60
CA GLN A 92 15.71 9.33 25.13
C GLN A 92 16.93 8.61 24.55
N THR A 93 18.05 9.31 24.43
CA THR A 93 19.33 8.69 24.09
C THR A 93 19.87 7.85 25.24
N GLY A 94 20.52 6.74 24.91
CA GLY A 94 21.28 5.94 25.87
C GLY A 94 22.58 6.63 26.30
N VAL A 95 23.35 5.93 27.14
CA VAL A 95 24.63 6.41 27.69
C VAL A 95 25.68 6.71 26.60
N ASP A 96 25.54 6.09 25.43
CA ASP A 96 26.37 6.26 24.25
C ASP A 96 25.90 7.41 23.34
N GLY A 97 24.86 8.13 23.76
CA GLY A 97 24.25 9.23 23.00
C GLY A 97 23.43 8.76 21.80
N THR A 98 23.07 7.47 21.72
CA THR A 98 22.27 6.95 20.61
C THR A 98 20.83 6.66 21.02
N ALA A 99 19.90 6.80 20.09
CA ALA A 99 18.55 6.26 20.25
C ALA A 99 18.13 5.50 18.99
N ARG A 100 17.25 4.50 19.17
CA ARG A 100 16.79 3.63 18.09
C ARG A 100 15.28 3.71 17.96
N VAL A 101 14.82 3.88 16.73
CA VAL A 101 13.40 3.82 16.36
C VAL A 101 13.24 2.92 15.14
N THR A 102 12.13 2.21 15.04
CA THR A 102 11.79 1.42 13.87
C THR A 102 10.65 2.08 13.12
N LEU A 103 10.86 2.39 11.84
CA LEU A 103 9.81 2.82 10.92
C LEU A 103 9.21 1.59 10.24
N ARG A 104 7.89 1.52 10.18
CA ARG A 104 7.15 0.49 9.47
C ARG A 104 6.23 1.12 8.41
N PRO A 105 6.15 0.53 7.21
CA PRO A 105 5.14 0.89 6.22
C PRO A 105 3.72 0.83 6.78
N GLU A 106 2.84 1.67 6.23
CA GLU A 106 1.43 1.68 6.58
C GLU A 106 0.70 0.48 5.96
N VAL A 107 -0.22 -0.11 6.72
CA VAL A 107 -1.07 -1.24 6.31
C VAL A 107 -2.52 -0.90 6.60
N ALA A 108 -3.44 -1.35 5.73
CA ALA A 108 -4.87 -1.05 5.87
C ALA A 108 -5.47 -1.74 7.10
N GLN A 109 -4.88 -2.87 7.50
CA GLN A 109 -5.22 -3.63 8.69
C GLN A 109 -3.94 -4.00 9.41
N TRP A 110 -3.97 -3.92 10.74
CA TRP A 110 -2.84 -4.30 11.57
C TRP A 110 -2.44 -5.76 11.30
N LEU A 111 -1.20 -5.96 10.89
CA LEU A 111 -0.65 -7.30 10.72
C LEU A 111 -0.23 -7.88 12.07
N HIS A 112 -0.59 -9.13 12.30
CA HIS A 112 -0.05 -9.90 13.41
C HIS A 112 1.46 -10.14 13.21
N SER A 113 2.19 -10.41 14.30
CA SER A 113 3.64 -10.62 14.24
C SER A 113 4.05 -11.74 13.28
N GLU A 114 3.25 -12.81 13.20
CA GLU A 114 3.48 -13.93 12.28
C GLU A 114 3.31 -13.50 10.82
N GLN A 115 2.21 -12.81 10.49
CA GLN A 115 1.95 -12.29 9.14
C GLN A 115 3.05 -11.31 8.71
N GLN A 116 3.50 -10.45 9.62
CA GLN A 116 4.60 -9.52 9.36
C GLN A 116 5.92 -10.28 9.11
N ALA A 117 6.23 -11.30 9.91
CA ALA A 117 7.45 -12.08 9.75
C ALA A 117 7.46 -12.87 8.43
N VAL A 118 6.33 -13.47 8.06
CA VAL A 118 6.15 -14.17 6.78
C VAL A 118 6.32 -13.21 5.61
N LEU A 119 5.74 -12.01 5.68
CA LEU A 119 5.91 -10.99 4.63
C LEU A 119 7.36 -10.51 4.54
N GLU A 120 8.00 -10.23 5.66
CA GLU A 120 9.40 -9.80 5.67
C GLU A 120 10.32 -10.87 5.06
N ALA A 121 10.09 -12.15 5.38
CA ALA A 121 10.80 -13.28 4.78
C ALA A 121 10.56 -13.36 3.27
N PHE A 122 9.30 -13.27 2.83
CA PHE A 122 8.89 -13.29 1.43
C PHE A 122 9.55 -12.18 0.61
N VAL A 123 9.60 -10.97 1.16
CA VAL A 123 10.22 -9.81 0.49
C VAL A 123 11.75 -9.88 0.56
N HIS A 124 12.32 -10.57 1.54
CA HIS A 124 13.77 -10.77 1.66
C HIS A 124 14.34 -11.65 0.52
N GLU A 125 13.50 -12.43 -0.16
CA GLU A 125 13.92 -13.21 -1.33
C GLU A 125 14.24 -12.33 -2.56
N LEU A 126 13.74 -11.09 -2.59
CA LEU A 126 14.06 -10.14 -3.64
C LEU A 126 15.49 -9.61 -3.48
N ASP A 127 16.28 -9.69 -4.55
CA ASP A 127 17.62 -9.12 -4.58
C ASP A 127 17.57 -7.59 -4.43
N ALA A 128 18.00 -7.11 -3.27
CA ALA A 128 18.08 -5.68 -2.95
C ALA A 128 19.08 -4.91 -3.83
N THR A 129 20.00 -5.60 -4.50
CA THR A 129 20.97 -4.98 -5.42
C THR A 129 20.47 -4.92 -6.86
N ALA A 130 19.35 -5.58 -7.17
CA ALA A 130 18.79 -5.61 -8.51
C ALA A 130 18.42 -4.20 -9.00
N PRO A 131 18.88 -3.79 -10.21
CA PRO A 131 18.66 -2.43 -10.72
C PRO A 131 17.21 -2.19 -11.13
N SER A 132 16.45 -3.23 -11.45
CA SER A 132 15.04 -3.15 -11.84
C SER A 132 14.28 -4.43 -11.46
N PRO A 133 12.94 -4.37 -11.40
CA PRO A 133 12.12 -5.56 -11.15
C PRO A 133 12.28 -6.62 -12.26
N GLN A 134 12.54 -6.21 -13.51
CA GLN A 134 12.82 -7.15 -14.60
C GLN A 134 14.00 -8.09 -14.29
N ALA A 135 15.03 -7.61 -13.57
CA ALA A 135 16.19 -8.43 -13.21
C ALA A 135 15.85 -9.54 -12.20
N VAL A 136 14.77 -9.38 -11.44
CA VAL A 136 14.26 -10.35 -10.45
C VAL A 136 12.93 -10.99 -10.88
N LEU A 137 12.64 -10.97 -12.19
CA LEU A 137 11.40 -11.52 -12.73
C LEU A 137 11.14 -12.99 -12.32
N PRO A 138 12.14 -13.91 -12.32
CA PRO A 138 11.92 -15.28 -11.87
C PRO A 138 11.44 -15.36 -10.40
N THR A 139 12.02 -14.53 -9.52
CA THR A 139 11.60 -14.43 -8.12
C THR A 139 10.18 -13.89 -8.02
N LEU A 140 9.84 -12.85 -8.78
CA LEU A 140 8.47 -12.30 -8.81
C LEU A 140 7.45 -13.36 -9.29
N GLN A 141 7.80 -14.20 -10.26
CA GLN A 141 6.95 -15.30 -10.72
C GLN A 141 6.78 -16.38 -9.63
N GLN A 142 7.85 -16.75 -8.93
CA GLN A 142 7.77 -17.67 -7.79
C GLN A 142 6.84 -17.12 -6.70
N MET A 143 7.01 -15.83 -6.37
CA MET A 143 6.17 -15.12 -5.40
C MET A 143 4.68 -15.16 -5.77
N VAL A 144 4.33 -15.07 -7.06
CA VAL A 144 2.95 -15.27 -7.54
C VAL A 144 2.47 -16.70 -7.24
N GLY A 145 3.31 -17.71 -7.50
CA GLY A 145 3.00 -19.11 -7.18
C GLY A 145 2.74 -19.33 -5.69
N GLU A 146 3.57 -18.76 -4.82
CA GLU A 146 3.44 -18.86 -3.36
C GLU A 146 2.18 -18.17 -2.84
N TYR A 147 1.81 -17.01 -3.38
CA TYR A 147 0.57 -16.33 -3.03
C TYR A 147 -0.68 -17.14 -3.43
N ARG A 148 -0.63 -17.79 -4.61
CA ARG A 148 -1.71 -18.64 -5.13
C ARG A 148 -1.81 -19.98 -4.42
N TRP A 149 -0.80 -20.39 -3.67
CA TRP A 149 -0.82 -21.67 -2.96
C TRP A 149 -1.81 -21.61 -1.78
N GLU A 150 -2.76 -22.54 -1.73
CA GLU A 150 -3.83 -22.56 -0.72
C GLU A 150 -3.31 -22.54 0.73
N PRO A 151 -2.26 -23.31 1.10
CA PRO A 151 -1.72 -23.32 2.48
C PRO A 151 -1.14 -21.98 2.95
N ASN A 152 -0.75 -21.07 2.05
CA ASN A 152 -0.10 -19.80 2.37
C ASN A 152 -1.09 -18.70 2.76
N LEU A 153 -2.04 -19.01 3.66
CA LEU A 153 -3.07 -18.06 4.09
C LEU A 153 -2.50 -16.81 4.76
N GLN A 154 -1.49 -16.96 5.63
CA GLN A 154 -0.89 -15.84 6.35
C GLN A 154 -0.18 -14.86 5.42
N LEU A 155 0.61 -15.38 4.47
CA LEU A 155 1.25 -14.58 3.44
C LEU A 155 0.20 -13.82 2.62
N ARG A 156 -0.83 -14.52 2.15
CA ARG A 156 -1.90 -13.94 1.34
C ARG A 156 -2.63 -12.81 2.06
N GLN A 157 -2.97 -12.98 3.33
CA GLN A 157 -3.58 -11.92 4.14
C GLN A 157 -2.65 -10.71 4.33
N ALA A 158 -1.34 -10.94 4.48
CA ALA A 158 -0.37 -9.86 4.59
C ALA A 158 -0.29 -9.06 3.29
N VAL A 159 -0.13 -9.73 2.15
CA VAL A 159 -0.09 -9.09 0.82
C VAL A 159 -1.41 -8.36 0.52
N ASP A 160 -2.56 -8.96 0.83
CA ASP A 160 -3.88 -8.35 0.66
C ASP A 160 -4.06 -7.08 1.48
N SER A 161 -3.47 -7.02 2.69
CA SER A 161 -3.51 -5.83 3.55
C SER A 161 -2.68 -4.69 2.97
N TYR A 162 -1.52 -4.99 2.38
CA TYR A 162 -0.71 -4.01 1.66
C TYR A 162 -1.37 -3.54 0.37
N PHE A 163 -1.96 -4.47 -0.40
CA PHE A 163 -2.73 -4.14 -1.59
C PHE A 163 -3.90 -3.23 -1.27
N ALA A 164 -4.66 -3.51 -0.21
CA ALA A 164 -5.76 -2.65 0.21
C ALA A 164 -5.29 -1.23 0.57
N ALA A 165 -4.15 -1.08 1.24
CA ALA A 165 -3.59 0.22 1.60
C ALA A 165 -3.10 1.04 0.40
N HIS A 166 -2.55 0.37 -0.62
CA HIS A 166 -1.88 1.03 -1.75
C HIS A 166 -2.68 0.94 -3.06
N ARG A 167 -3.89 0.36 -3.04
CA ARG A 167 -4.71 0.08 -4.24
C ARG A 167 -4.82 1.28 -5.17
N HIS A 168 -5.11 2.46 -4.62
CA HIS A 168 -5.29 3.67 -5.41
C HIS A 168 -4.02 4.06 -6.18
N GLN A 169 -2.84 3.88 -5.59
CA GLN A 169 -1.56 4.18 -6.23
C GLN A 169 -1.17 3.12 -7.27
N LEU A 170 -1.64 1.88 -7.10
CA LEU A 170 -1.31 0.74 -7.96
C LEU A 170 -2.24 0.58 -9.17
N VAL A 171 -3.48 1.06 -9.07
CA VAL A 171 -4.56 0.78 -10.02
C VAL A 171 -4.95 2.01 -10.86
N ASP A 172 -4.38 3.19 -10.58
CA ASP A 172 -4.78 4.42 -11.25
C ASP A 172 -4.46 4.38 -12.76
N PRO A 173 -5.46 4.39 -13.65
CA PRO A 173 -5.28 4.15 -15.08
C PRO A 173 -4.57 5.27 -15.85
N VAL A 174 -4.18 6.36 -15.18
CA VAL A 174 -3.60 7.55 -15.83
C VAL A 174 -2.21 7.29 -16.40
N ASN A 175 -1.50 6.25 -15.93
CA ASN A 175 -0.22 5.84 -16.49
C ASN A 175 -0.17 4.31 -16.69
N GLN A 176 -0.25 3.85 -17.94
CA GLN A 176 0.22 2.51 -18.32
C GLN A 176 1.75 2.47 -18.21
N ARG A 177 2.26 2.47 -16.99
CA ARG A 177 3.69 2.38 -16.72
C ARG A 177 4.10 0.92 -16.80
N ASN A 178 5.20 0.63 -17.48
CA ASN A 178 5.85 -0.67 -17.38
C ASN A 178 6.51 -0.74 -15.99
N GLU A 179 5.85 -1.39 -15.03
CA GLU A 179 6.33 -1.50 -13.65
C GLU A 179 7.59 -2.36 -13.56
N LEU A 180 7.89 -3.17 -14.58
CA LEU A 180 9.12 -3.96 -14.64
C LEU A 180 10.36 -3.15 -15.05
N ALA A 181 10.17 -1.96 -15.62
CA ALA A 181 11.28 -1.17 -16.17
C ALA A 181 12.18 -0.56 -15.08
N ALA A 182 11.61 -0.13 -13.95
CA ALA A 182 12.34 0.49 -12.85
C ALA A 182 11.56 0.34 -11.54
N TRP A 183 12.27 0.27 -10.41
CA TRP A 183 11.63 0.26 -9.10
C TRP A 183 10.90 1.58 -8.86
N ALA A 184 9.58 1.52 -8.66
CA ALA A 184 8.86 2.61 -8.04
C ALA A 184 9.28 2.72 -6.56
N THR A 185 9.36 3.94 -6.04
CA THR A 185 9.72 4.17 -4.63
C THR A 185 8.67 5.00 -3.90
N ILE A 186 8.48 4.71 -2.62
CA ILE A 186 7.70 5.52 -1.69
C ILE A 186 8.68 6.22 -0.76
N ASN A 187 8.59 7.55 -0.71
CA ASN A 187 9.50 8.36 0.09
C ASN A 187 8.94 8.54 1.49
N ALA A 188 9.72 8.13 2.49
CA ALA A 188 9.45 8.41 3.89
C ALA A 188 10.51 9.39 4.40
N THR A 189 10.11 10.63 4.68
CA THR A 189 11.00 11.62 5.28
C THR A 189 10.82 11.57 6.79
N ILE A 190 11.93 11.36 7.50
CA ILE A 190 11.99 11.35 8.95
C ILE A 190 12.74 12.59 9.40
N SER A 191 12.09 13.37 10.25
CA SER A 191 12.71 14.47 10.97
C SER A 191 12.93 14.09 12.41
N VAL A 192 14.09 14.44 12.92
CA VAL A 192 14.48 14.22 14.31
C VAL A 192 14.84 15.55 14.92
N THR A 193 14.22 15.87 16.04
CA THR A 193 14.48 17.08 16.81
C THR A 193 14.90 16.70 18.21
N VAL A 194 15.96 17.34 18.69
CA VAL A 194 16.45 17.21 20.06
C VAL A 194 16.09 18.50 20.77
N HIS A 195 15.40 18.37 21.90
CA HIS A 195 14.96 19.50 22.69
C HIS A 195 15.98 19.80 23.78
N GLU A 196 16.17 21.08 24.08
CA GLU A 196 16.89 21.45 25.29
C GLU A 196 16.02 21.12 26.52
N VAL A 197 16.58 20.37 27.46
CA VAL A 197 15.95 20.18 28.78
C VAL A 197 16.24 21.45 29.59
N LEU A 198 15.40 22.46 29.41
CA LEU A 198 15.45 23.64 30.27
C LEU A 198 14.91 23.24 31.66
N PRO A 199 15.64 23.57 32.75
CA PRO A 199 15.10 23.38 34.09
C PRO A 199 13.81 24.21 34.22
N VAL A 200 12.81 23.64 34.90
CA VAL A 200 11.62 24.38 35.30
C VAL A 200 12.10 25.56 36.14
N ASP A 201 11.69 26.78 35.81
CA ASP A 201 12.06 27.94 36.60
C ASP A 201 11.49 27.84 38.03
N ALA A 202 12.06 28.61 38.94
CA ALA A 202 11.60 28.66 40.33
C ALA A 202 10.14 29.09 40.47
N ASP A 203 9.56 29.70 39.42
CA ASP A 203 8.19 30.19 39.34
C ASP A 203 7.19 29.17 38.75
N GLY A 204 7.66 27.99 38.31
CA GLY A 204 6.81 26.91 37.81
C GLY A 204 6.28 27.09 36.38
N ASN A 205 6.79 28.05 35.62
CA ASN A 205 6.45 28.24 34.22
C ASN A 205 7.21 27.24 33.33
N GLN A 206 6.44 26.47 32.56
CA GLN A 206 6.99 25.64 31.49
C GLN A 206 7.58 26.55 30.41
N HIS A 207 8.90 26.47 30.22
CA HIS A 207 9.56 27.13 29.11
C HIS A 207 9.10 26.49 27.79
N VAL A 208 8.94 27.33 26.75
CA VAL A 208 8.74 26.84 25.38
C VAL A 208 10.01 26.09 24.98
N GLY A 209 9.90 24.78 24.72
CA GLY A 209 11.07 23.95 24.42
C GLY A 209 11.79 24.42 23.15
N GLU A 210 13.04 24.86 23.29
CA GLU A 210 13.90 25.21 22.16
C GLU A 210 14.47 23.94 21.50
N ILE A 211 14.64 24.00 20.19
CA ILE A 211 15.28 22.92 19.41
C ILE A 211 16.79 23.12 19.51
N ALA A 212 17.47 22.23 20.23
CA ALA A 212 18.92 22.23 20.40
C ALA A 212 19.65 21.56 19.23
N GLY A 213 18.96 20.73 18.44
CA GLY A 213 19.51 20.14 17.22
C GLY A 213 18.46 19.45 16.37
N MET A 214 18.72 19.33 15.07
CA MET A 214 17.81 18.67 14.12
C MET A 214 18.59 17.87 13.07
N ALA A 215 18.03 16.72 12.67
CA ALA A 215 18.48 15.94 11.53
C ALA A 215 17.28 15.51 10.68
N LEU A 216 17.53 15.30 9.38
CA LEU A 216 16.53 14.82 8.43
C LEU A 216 17.13 13.66 7.62
N GLN A 217 16.37 12.60 7.44
CA GLN A 217 16.72 11.48 6.55
C GLN A 217 15.50 11.13 5.71
N THR A 218 15.70 10.91 4.41
CA THR A 218 14.64 10.36 3.56
C THR A 218 15.01 8.94 3.15
N LEU A 219 14.09 8.02 3.41
CA LEU A 219 14.18 6.63 2.98
C LEU A 219 13.35 6.41 1.72
N HIS A 220 13.87 5.59 0.83
CA HIS A 220 13.23 5.25 -0.43
C HIS A 220 12.80 3.79 -0.39
N PHE A 221 11.55 3.56 0.00
CA PHE A 221 10.99 2.20 0.05
C PHE A 221 10.72 1.71 -1.36
N ARG A 222 11.38 0.64 -1.80
CA ARG A 222 11.13 0.03 -3.10
C ARG A 222 9.76 -0.67 -3.10
N ASN A 223 8.89 -0.23 -3.99
CA ASN A 223 7.56 -0.80 -4.18
C ASN A 223 7.66 -2.03 -5.09
N TRP A 224 7.76 -3.21 -4.47
CA TRP A 224 7.73 -4.49 -5.19
C TRP A 224 6.31 -4.95 -5.56
N LEU A 225 5.29 -4.39 -4.91
CA LEU A 225 3.91 -4.83 -5.06
C LEU A 225 3.35 -4.51 -6.46
N ALA A 226 3.74 -3.37 -7.03
CA ALA A 226 3.37 -2.98 -8.40
C ALA A 226 3.91 -3.93 -9.48
N PRO A 227 5.23 -4.20 -9.58
CA PRO A 227 5.75 -5.15 -10.55
C PRO A 227 5.25 -6.58 -10.30
N TRP A 228 5.12 -7.00 -9.03
CA TRP A 228 4.52 -8.30 -8.71
C TRP A 228 3.07 -8.42 -9.20
N LEU A 229 2.25 -7.38 -9.03
CA LEU A 229 0.88 -7.34 -9.54
C LEU A 229 0.83 -7.42 -11.07
N GLN A 230 1.74 -6.72 -11.76
CA GLN A 230 1.88 -6.82 -13.22
C GLN A 230 2.20 -8.26 -13.65
N VAL A 231 3.19 -8.91 -13.01
CA VAL A 231 3.54 -10.31 -13.29
C VAL A 231 2.38 -11.25 -13.00
N TYR A 232 1.61 -11.00 -11.93
CA TYR A 232 0.44 -11.81 -11.62
C TYR A 232 -0.65 -11.67 -12.69
N LEU A 233 -0.92 -10.44 -13.13
CA LEU A 233 -1.85 -10.19 -14.24
C LEU A 233 -1.41 -10.86 -15.54
N GLU A 234 -0.12 -10.76 -15.90
CA GLU A 234 0.43 -11.40 -17.10
C GLU A 234 0.36 -12.93 -17.03
N THR A 235 0.62 -13.50 -15.85
CA THR A 235 0.51 -14.95 -15.60
C THR A 235 -0.93 -15.42 -15.75
N LEU A 236 -1.90 -14.73 -15.14
CA LEU A 236 -3.31 -15.12 -15.27
C LEU A 236 -3.86 -14.89 -16.68
N GLN A 237 -3.36 -13.88 -17.40
CA GLN A 237 -3.74 -13.64 -18.79
C GLN A 237 -3.27 -14.76 -19.71
N SER A 238 -2.04 -15.26 -19.54
CA SER A 238 -1.53 -16.36 -20.37
C SER A 238 -2.23 -17.70 -20.09
N GLU A 239 -2.83 -17.86 -18.90
CA GLU A 239 -3.64 -19.02 -18.52
C GLU A 239 -5.11 -18.90 -18.96
N ALA A 240 -5.59 -17.70 -19.30
CA ALA A 240 -7.00 -17.40 -19.51
C ALA A 240 -7.47 -17.63 -20.96
N ASN A 241 -7.78 -18.88 -21.31
CA ASN A 241 -8.33 -19.23 -22.63
C ASN A 241 -9.85 -19.45 -22.64
N PHE A 242 -10.56 -19.06 -21.57
CA PHE A 242 -11.92 -19.55 -21.32
C PHE A 242 -13.02 -18.91 -22.18
N LEU A 243 -12.78 -17.75 -22.80
CA LEU A 243 -13.74 -17.14 -23.73
C LEU A 243 -13.57 -17.60 -25.18
N ASP A 244 -12.38 -18.07 -25.57
CA ASP A 244 -12.19 -18.69 -26.88
C ASP A 244 -12.98 -19.99 -26.97
N THR A 245 -13.03 -20.76 -25.88
CA THR A 245 -13.86 -21.97 -25.78
C THR A 245 -15.36 -21.65 -25.90
N LEU A 246 -15.80 -20.48 -25.41
CA LEU A 246 -17.21 -20.03 -25.52
C LEU A 246 -17.59 -19.66 -26.96
N ALA A 247 -16.65 -19.15 -27.74
CA ALA A 247 -16.89 -18.81 -29.14
C ALA A 247 -17.05 -20.05 -30.02
N ASP A 248 -16.20 -21.06 -29.80
CA ASP A 248 -16.24 -22.32 -30.53
C ASP A 248 -17.53 -23.10 -30.22
N GLU A 249 -18.01 -23.05 -28.98
CA GLU A 249 -19.29 -23.64 -28.57
C GLU A 249 -20.53 -22.80 -28.98
N GLY A 250 -20.34 -21.52 -29.30
CA GLY A 250 -21.41 -20.56 -29.57
C GLY A 250 -21.88 -20.50 -31.02
N ALA A 251 -21.18 -21.13 -31.94
CA ALA A 251 -21.57 -21.18 -33.35
C ALA A 251 -22.91 -21.92 -33.60
N ALA A 252 -23.47 -22.62 -32.60
CA ALA A 252 -24.68 -23.43 -32.73
C ALA A 252 -25.84 -23.11 -31.74
N GLY A 253 -25.71 -22.09 -30.86
CA GLY A 253 -26.64 -21.89 -29.73
C GLY A 253 -27.34 -20.51 -29.66
N ASP A 254 -28.38 -20.41 -28.81
CA ASP A 254 -29.11 -19.15 -28.52
C ASP A 254 -28.20 -18.10 -27.88
N ALA A 255 -28.38 -16.82 -28.26
CA ALA A 255 -27.62 -15.70 -27.72
C ALA A 255 -27.78 -15.56 -26.19
N GLY A 256 -28.95 -15.90 -25.65
CA GLY A 256 -29.19 -15.88 -24.21
C GLY A 256 -28.45 -16.98 -23.46
N GLU A 257 -28.38 -18.18 -24.03
CA GLU A 257 -27.61 -19.29 -23.44
C GLU A 257 -26.10 -19.01 -23.44
N LEU A 258 -25.60 -18.39 -24.51
CA LEU A 258 -24.21 -17.97 -24.59
C LEU A 258 -23.85 -16.94 -23.53
N LEU A 259 -24.72 -15.95 -23.33
CA LEU A 259 -24.53 -14.94 -22.30
C LEU A 259 -24.54 -15.55 -20.89
N GLY A 260 -25.49 -16.44 -20.59
CA GLY A 260 -25.57 -17.14 -19.30
C GLY A 260 -24.35 -18.02 -19.04
N ARG A 261 -23.84 -18.70 -20.08
CA ARG A 261 -22.57 -19.45 -19.99
C ARG A 261 -21.38 -18.52 -19.76
N ALA A 262 -21.27 -17.41 -20.48
CA ALA A 262 -20.21 -16.44 -20.29
C ALA A 262 -20.17 -15.91 -18.85
N TYR A 263 -21.33 -15.57 -18.26
CA TYR A 263 -21.40 -15.12 -16.86
C TYR A 263 -20.94 -16.19 -15.87
N ARG A 264 -21.46 -17.42 -15.98
CA ARG A 264 -21.06 -18.52 -15.09
C ARG A 264 -19.57 -18.85 -15.22
N THR A 265 -19.01 -18.76 -16.42
CA THR A 265 -17.58 -18.99 -16.64
C THR A 265 -16.74 -17.90 -15.99
N ILE A 266 -17.10 -16.62 -16.15
CA ILE A 266 -16.43 -15.49 -15.51
C ILE A 266 -16.52 -15.61 -13.98
N GLU A 267 -17.71 -15.86 -13.44
CA GLU A 267 -17.94 -16.05 -12.00
C GLU A 267 -17.09 -17.19 -11.44
N ARG A 268 -17.12 -18.36 -12.09
CA ARG A 268 -16.31 -19.51 -11.68
C ARG A 268 -14.82 -19.23 -11.77
N TYR A 269 -14.37 -18.51 -12.80
CA TYR A 269 -12.96 -18.20 -12.98
C TYR A 269 -12.43 -17.28 -11.87
N VAL A 270 -13.17 -16.23 -11.54
CA VAL A 270 -12.75 -15.30 -10.49
C VAL A 270 -12.99 -15.87 -9.11
N GLY A 271 -14.07 -16.61 -8.89
CA GLY A 271 -14.33 -17.30 -7.61
C GLY A 271 -13.30 -18.37 -7.25
N LYS A 272 -12.47 -18.80 -8.21
CA LYS A 272 -11.31 -19.68 -7.98
C LYS A 272 -10.03 -18.94 -7.58
N GLN A 273 -10.01 -17.61 -7.69
CA GLN A 273 -8.83 -16.83 -7.33
C GLN A 273 -8.77 -16.63 -5.82
N PHE A 274 -7.59 -16.78 -5.25
CA PHE A 274 -7.40 -16.66 -3.81
C PHE A 274 -7.10 -15.22 -3.40
N GLY A 275 -7.74 -14.78 -2.32
CA GLY A 275 -7.45 -13.49 -1.69
C GLY A 275 -7.94 -12.28 -2.49
N ARG A 276 -7.77 -11.10 -1.91
CA ARG A 276 -8.23 -9.83 -2.49
C ARG A 276 -7.47 -9.47 -3.76
N VAL A 277 -6.15 -9.70 -3.77
CA VAL A 277 -5.38 -9.49 -5.00
C VAL A 277 -5.83 -10.46 -6.08
N GLY A 278 -6.00 -11.75 -5.77
CA GLY A 278 -6.45 -12.74 -6.75
C GLY A 278 -7.83 -12.41 -7.33
N GLU A 279 -8.78 -12.01 -6.48
CA GLU A 279 -10.10 -11.57 -6.95
C GLU A 279 -9.97 -10.37 -7.91
N TYR A 280 -9.20 -9.35 -7.52
CA TYR A 280 -8.97 -8.17 -8.34
C TYR A 280 -8.30 -8.51 -9.68
N THR A 281 -7.23 -9.30 -9.67
CA THR A 281 -6.53 -9.69 -10.90
C THR A 281 -7.42 -10.55 -11.79
N GLY A 282 -8.18 -11.49 -11.21
CA GLY A 282 -9.19 -12.29 -11.91
C GLY A 282 -10.25 -11.42 -12.60
N GLN A 283 -10.78 -10.40 -11.91
CA GLN A 283 -11.72 -9.44 -12.48
C GLN A 283 -11.11 -8.67 -13.67
N GLN A 284 -9.85 -8.22 -13.57
CA GLN A 284 -9.17 -7.53 -14.67
C GLN A 284 -8.93 -8.45 -15.88
N VAL A 285 -8.52 -9.69 -15.65
CA VAL A 285 -8.35 -10.67 -16.73
C VAL A 285 -9.69 -10.99 -17.40
N ALA A 286 -10.75 -11.22 -16.63
CA ALA A 286 -12.08 -11.44 -17.17
C ALA A 286 -12.59 -10.24 -17.99
N LYS A 287 -12.38 -9.01 -17.49
CA LYS A 287 -12.71 -7.80 -18.22
C LYS A 287 -11.99 -7.72 -19.56
N ARG A 288 -10.66 -7.94 -19.58
CA ARG A 288 -9.84 -7.91 -20.79
C ARG A 288 -10.29 -8.98 -21.78
N ALA A 289 -10.53 -10.19 -21.30
CA ALA A 289 -11.03 -11.27 -22.12
C ALA A 289 -12.37 -10.90 -22.77
N VAL A 290 -13.33 -10.33 -22.02
CA VAL A 290 -14.63 -9.90 -22.58
C VAL A 290 -14.43 -8.80 -23.63
N GLN A 291 -13.53 -7.85 -23.40
CA GLN A 291 -13.21 -6.80 -24.36
C GLN A 291 -12.55 -7.34 -25.64
N GLU A 292 -11.68 -8.32 -25.50
CA GLU A 292 -11.07 -9.02 -26.63
C GLU A 292 -12.13 -9.79 -27.42
N PHE A 293 -12.97 -10.58 -26.75
CA PHE A 293 -14.10 -11.26 -27.38
C PHE A 293 -15.03 -10.28 -28.13
N LEU A 294 -15.34 -9.13 -27.54
CA LEU A 294 -16.16 -8.08 -28.17
C LEU A 294 -15.48 -7.38 -29.35
N SER A 295 -14.16 -7.40 -29.44
CA SER A 295 -13.42 -6.70 -30.50
C SER A 295 -13.01 -7.63 -31.65
N THR A 296 -12.74 -8.90 -31.39
CA THR A 296 -12.25 -9.86 -32.40
C THR A 296 -13.24 -10.97 -32.70
N THR A 297 -13.80 -11.60 -31.66
CA THR A 297 -14.49 -12.88 -31.79
C THR A 297 -15.98 -12.75 -32.07
N ILE A 298 -16.63 -11.68 -31.57
CA ILE A 298 -18.05 -11.44 -31.82
C ILE A 298 -18.37 -11.30 -33.31
N ALA A 299 -17.42 -10.82 -34.12
CA ALA A 299 -17.57 -10.69 -35.57
C ALA A 299 -17.80 -12.04 -36.29
N LYS A 300 -17.45 -13.17 -35.65
CA LYS A 300 -17.64 -14.51 -36.18
C LYS A 300 -19.05 -15.07 -35.92
N LEU A 301 -19.84 -14.43 -35.07
CA LEU A 301 -21.20 -14.86 -34.73
C LEU A 301 -22.23 -14.31 -35.74
N PRO A 302 -23.41 -14.93 -35.88
CA PRO A 302 -24.51 -14.37 -36.68
C PRO A 302 -24.89 -12.95 -36.21
N THR A 303 -25.27 -12.07 -37.14
CA THR A 303 -25.54 -10.64 -36.86
C THR A 303 -26.59 -10.42 -35.76
N ASP A 304 -27.64 -11.26 -35.72
CA ASP A 304 -28.69 -11.19 -34.69
C ASP A 304 -28.14 -11.55 -33.29
N THR A 305 -27.20 -12.48 -33.22
CA THR A 305 -26.50 -12.86 -31.98
C THR A 305 -25.56 -11.72 -31.53
N GLN A 306 -24.89 -11.05 -32.46
CA GLN A 306 -24.03 -9.90 -32.16
C GLN A 306 -24.83 -8.73 -31.55
N ALA A 307 -25.96 -8.37 -32.17
CA ALA A 307 -26.80 -7.26 -31.73
C ALA A 307 -27.33 -7.45 -30.29
N ASN A 308 -27.61 -8.69 -29.90
CA ASN A 308 -28.12 -9.03 -28.58
C ASN A 308 -27.03 -9.18 -27.50
N LEU A 309 -25.84 -9.67 -27.86
CA LEU A 309 -24.74 -9.91 -26.92
C LEU A 309 -23.94 -8.64 -26.61
N PHE A 310 -23.71 -7.79 -27.62
CA PHE A 310 -22.77 -6.67 -27.50
C PHE A 310 -23.13 -5.69 -26.36
N PRO A 311 -24.39 -5.20 -26.22
CA PRO A 311 -24.75 -4.30 -25.13
C PRO A 311 -24.62 -4.96 -23.75
N ALA A 312 -25.06 -6.21 -23.63
CA ALA A 312 -25.07 -6.94 -22.35
C ALA A 312 -23.66 -7.24 -21.83
N LEU A 313 -22.76 -7.68 -22.71
CA LEU A 313 -21.36 -7.93 -22.37
C LEU A 313 -20.59 -6.62 -22.09
N LYS A 314 -20.93 -5.54 -22.77
CA LYS A 314 -20.34 -4.21 -22.52
C LYS A 314 -20.73 -3.68 -21.13
N VAL A 315 -22.00 -3.83 -20.73
CA VAL A 315 -22.45 -3.48 -19.38
C VAL A 315 -21.75 -4.37 -18.35
N ALA A 316 -21.74 -5.68 -18.57
CA ALA A 316 -21.10 -6.62 -17.66
C ALA A 316 -19.60 -6.35 -17.47
N SER A 317 -18.86 -6.09 -18.54
CA SER A 317 -17.43 -5.74 -18.47
C SER A 317 -17.19 -4.52 -17.56
N ARG A 318 -18.09 -3.53 -17.58
CA ARG A 318 -18.02 -2.37 -16.67
C ARG A 318 -18.37 -2.77 -15.23
N THR A 319 -19.47 -3.51 -15.04
CA THR A 319 -19.94 -3.95 -13.73
C THR A 319 -18.93 -4.83 -12.98
N VAL A 320 -18.28 -5.78 -13.67
CA VAL A 320 -17.22 -6.64 -13.10
C VAL A 320 -16.13 -5.80 -12.42
N THR A 321 -15.80 -4.64 -13.01
CA THR A 321 -14.67 -3.82 -12.57
C THR A 321 -15.06 -2.84 -11.45
N GLN A 322 -16.30 -2.36 -11.44
CA GLN A 322 -16.76 -1.29 -10.55
C GLN A 322 -17.46 -1.82 -9.30
N GLU A 323 -18.33 -2.81 -9.46
CA GLU A 323 -19.27 -3.27 -8.42
C GLU A 323 -18.97 -4.71 -7.96
N GLY A 324 -18.02 -5.39 -8.60
CA GLY A 324 -17.66 -6.78 -8.31
C GLY A 324 -18.62 -7.81 -8.90
N ILE A 325 -18.28 -9.09 -8.69
CA ILE A 325 -18.96 -10.22 -9.38
C ILE A 325 -20.34 -10.52 -8.84
N HIS A 326 -20.60 -10.22 -7.58
CA HIS A 326 -21.90 -10.44 -6.96
C HIS A 326 -23.04 -9.70 -7.70
N VAL A 327 -22.73 -8.55 -8.30
CA VAL A 327 -23.71 -7.78 -9.12
C VAL A 327 -23.96 -8.44 -10.47
N LEU A 328 -22.98 -9.15 -11.05
CA LEU A 328 -23.21 -9.94 -12.27
C LEU A 328 -24.14 -11.12 -12.00
N THR A 329 -23.96 -11.81 -10.88
CA THR A 329 -24.81 -12.94 -10.49
C THR A 329 -26.25 -12.45 -10.27
N ALA A 330 -26.43 -11.31 -9.60
CA ALA A 330 -27.74 -10.68 -9.42
C ALA A 330 -28.37 -10.27 -10.76
N LEU A 331 -27.59 -9.69 -11.69
CA LEU A 331 -28.07 -9.30 -13.02
C LEU A 331 -28.44 -10.51 -13.89
N ALA A 332 -27.64 -11.57 -13.84
CA ALA A 332 -27.89 -12.81 -14.55
C ALA A 332 -29.13 -13.53 -14.00
N GLN A 333 -29.31 -13.54 -12.68
CA GLN A 333 -30.49 -14.11 -12.03
C GLN A 333 -31.74 -13.31 -12.38
N THR A 334 -31.72 -11.99 -12.20
CA THR A 334 -32.86 -11.10 -12.54
C THR A 334 -33.30 -11.28 -13.99
N ARG A 335 -32.36 -11.48 -14.92
CA ARG A 335 -32.67 -11.70 -16.34
C ARG A 335 -33.20 -13.11 -16.62
N THR A 336 -32.76 -14.10 -15.86
CA THR A 336 -33.29 -15.48 -15.94
C THR A 336 -34.71 -15.49 -15.41
N ASP A 337 -34.94 -14.89 -14.25
CA ASP A 337 -36.26 -14.74 -13.62
C ASP A 337 -37.24 -14.01 -14.54
N LEU A 338 -36.83 -12.89 -15.16
CA LEU A 338 -37.63 -12.17 -16.16
C LEU A 338 -37.96 -13.01 -17.40
N ARG A 339 -37.05 -13.88 -17.84
CA ARG A 339 -37.28 -14.74 -19.01
C ARG A 339 -38.23 -15.88 -18.67
N GLU A 340 -38.12 -16.45 -17.48
CA GLU A 340 -39.07 -17.43 -16.95
C GLU A 340 -40.46 -16.80 -16.78
N GLU A 341 -40.53 -15.59 -16.20
CA GLU A 341 -41.78 -14.83 -16.04
C GLU A 341 -42.41 -14.53 -17.40
N LEU A 342 -41.64 -14.03 -18.37
CA LEU A 342 -42.13 -13.77 -19.73
C LEU A 342 -42.54 -15.04 -20.48
N GLN A 343 -41.88 -16.18 -20.27
CA GLN A 343 -42.30 -17.46 -20.86
C GLN A 343 -43.56 -18.01 -20.20
N HIS A 344 -43.71 -17.80 -18.89
CA HIS A 344 -44.89 -18.19 -18.13
C HIS A 344 -46.11 -17.31 -18.47
N ASP A 345 -45.87 -16.03 -18.74
CA ASP A 345 -46.88 -15.04 -19.12
C ASP A 345 -47.17 -15.03 -20.64
N ALA A 346 -46.24 -15.42 -21.50
CA ALA A 346 -46.50 -15.61 -22.94
C ALA A 346 -47.51 -16.75 -23.21
N GLY A 347 -47.75 -17.64 -22.24
CA GLY A 347 -48.85 -18.59 -22.25
C GLY A 347 -50.23 -17.98 -21.94
N GLY A 348 -50.31 -16.71 -21.54
CA GLY A 348 -51.54 -16.10 -21.03
C GLY A 348 -51.81 -14.62 -21.37
N ILE A 349 -50.90 -13.86 -22.00
CA ILE A 349 -51.09 -12.40 -22.13
C ILE A 349 -51.83 -11.96 -23.41
N ASP A 350 -53.03 -11.43 -23.18
CA ASP A 350 -53.79 -10.51 -24.02
C ASP A 350 -53.05 -9.15 -24.14
N ARG A 351 -53.08 -8.53 -25.33
CA ARG A 351 -52.18 -7.46 -25.82
C ARG A 351 -52.07 -6.18 -24.96
N THR A 352 -52.88 -6.03 -23.93
CA THR A 352 -52.93 -4.83 -23.08
C THR A 352 -51.85 -4.79 -21.99
N GLN A 353 -51.36 -5.94 -21.49
CA GLN A 353 -50.34 -5.95 -20.42
C GLN A 353 -48.92 -5.65 -20.95
N PHE A 354 -48.66 -5.91 -22.23
CA PHE A 354 -47.37 -5.61 -22.87
C PHE A 354 -47.09 -4.10 -22.94
N ALA A 355 -48.15 -3.27 -23.03
CA ALA A 355 -48.03 -1.81 -23.05
C ALA A 355 -47.59 -1.22 -21.70
N ASP A 356 -47.98 -1.84 -20.58
CA ASP A 356 -47.61 -1.39 -19.24
C ASP A 356 -46.17 -1.78 -18.88
N LEU A 357 -45.69 -2.92 -19.37
CA LEU A 357 -44.31 -3.39 -19.20
C LEU A 357 -43.30 -2.49 -19.94
N VAL A 358 -43.61 -2.08 -21.16
CA VAL A 358 -42.79 -1.11 -21.93
C VAL A 358 -42.73 0.25 -21.23
N LYS A 359 -43.81 0.66 -20.56
CA LYS A 359 -43.87 1.93 -19.82
C LYS A 359 -43.04 1.91 -18.52
N ARG A 360 -42.88 0.75 -17.89
CA ARG A 360 -42.05 0.55 -16.69
C ARG A 360 -40.55 0.46 -16.98
N LEU A 361 -40.17 0.02 -18.19
CA LEU A 361 -38.77 -0.08 -18.63
C LEU A 361 -38.20 1.24 -19.19
N ALA A 362 -39.04 2.25 -19.44
CA ALA A 362 -38.66 3.54 -20.00
C ALA A 362 -38.61 4.70 -18.98
N GLY A 363 -38.83 4.41 -17.70
CA GLY A 363 -38.52 5.31 -16.58
C GLY A 363 -37.24 4.88 -15.90
#